data_AF-A0A2W5GQD0-F1
#
_entry.id   AF-A0A2W5GQD0-F1
#
_cell.length_a   1.000
_cell.length_b   1.000
_cell.length_c   1.000
_cell.angle_alpha   90.00
_cell.angle_beta   90.00
_cell.angle_gamma   90.00
#
_symmetry.space_group_name_H-M   'P 1'
#
loop_
_entity.id
_entity.type
_entity.pdbx_description
1 polymer ?
#
loop_
_entity_poly.entity_id
_entity_poly.type
_entity_poly.pdbx_seq_one_letter_code
_entity_poly.pdbx_strand_id
1 'polypeptide(L)'
;MILSLRAKLVLLNKIKVGAVSYLNARPLIYGIKGSDILNDEIEIVEEYPSKLVQMLIDDEIDMGLVSTASIPFLKTPHIVSDYVIAATGDVASVCLFSQVPIEEIDTVLLDYQSRTSINLCKILFQFHWQKEVKYILTKEEGV
;
A
#
# COMPACT_ATOMS: atom_id res chain seq x y z
N MET A 1 -41.00 15.30 30.90
CA MET A 1 -40.02 14.25 31.20
C MET A 1 -39.21 14.03 29.93
N ILE A 2 -38.12 14.79 29.75
CA ILE A 2 -37.26 14.73 28.57
C ILE A 2 -36.13 13.76 28.93
N LEU A 3 -36.21 12.52 28.46
CA LEU A 3 -35.03 11.66 28.35
C LEU A 3 -34.35 12.02 27.03
N SER A 4 -33.37 12.93 27.08
CA SER A 4 -32.39 13.03 26.01
C SER A 4 -31.17 12.22 26.44
N LEU A 5 -30.99 11.09 25.77
CA LEU A 5 -29.84 10.19 25.87
C LEU A 5 -28.56 10.97 25.54
N ARG A 6 -27.96 11.63 26.55
CA ARG A 6 -26.53 11.96 26.59
C ARG A 6 -25.69 10.69 26.82
N ALA A 7 -26.06 9.59 26.18
CA ALA A 7 -25.35 8.32 26.28
C ALA A 7 -24.32 8.25 25.14
N LYS A 8 -23.02 8.24 25.50
CA LYS A 8 -21.87 7.81 24.69
C LYS A 8 -21.32 8.69 23.55
N LEU A 9 -21.67 9.97 23.42
CA LEU A 9 -21.07 10.81 22.37
C LEU A 9 -19.60 11.25 22.63
N VAL A 10 -19.02 10.94 23.80
CA VAL A 10 -17.66 11.38 24.20
C VAL A 10 -16.60 10.28 24.02
N LEU A 11 -16.92 9.17 23.33
CA LEU A 11 -16.02 8.00 23.18
C LEU A 11 -16.00 7.41 21.76
N LEU A 12 -16.10 8.23 20.72
CA LEU A 12 -15.66 7.81 19.39
C LEU A 12 -14.31 8.47 19.15
N ASN A 13 -13.23 7.73 19.40
CA ASN A 13 -11.92 8.11 18.87
C ASN A 13 -12.07 8.28 17.35
N LYS A 14 -11.43 9.31 16.78
CA LYS A 14 -11.39 9.49 15.32
C LYS A 14 -10.91 8.20 14.66
N ILE A 15 -11.52 7.83 13.54
CA ILE A 15 -11.10 6.67 12.76
C ILE A 15 -9.72 6.96 12.19
N LYS A 16 -8.74 6.13 12.53
CA LYS A 16 -7.37 6.28 12.04
C LYS A 16 -7.25 5.64 10.67
N VAL A 17 -6.99 6.47 9.66
CA VAL A 17 -6.85 6.06 8.26
C VAL A 17 -5.39 6.18 7.84
N GLY A 18 -4.77 5.04 7.60
CA GLY A 18 -3.44 4.92 7.03
C GLY A 18 -3.42 5.27 5.54
N ALA A 19 -2.56 6.20 5.16
CA ALA A 19 -2.37 6.60 3.77
C ALA A 19 -0.90 6.44 3.37
N VAL A 20 -0.65 5.79 2.22
CA VAL A 20 0.70 5.64 1.68
C VAL A 20 1.26 7.00 1.27
N SER A 21 2.46 7.33 1.75
CA SER A 21 3.15 8.58 1.38
C SER A 21 3.85 8.51 0.01
N TYR A 22 3.13 8.03 -1.01
CA TYR A 22 3.60 7.98 -2.40
C TYR A 22 2.91 9.01 -3.28
N LEU A 23 3.61 9.44 -4.34
CA LEU A 23 3.14 10.49 -5.24
C LEU A 23 1.78 10.14 -5.87
N ASN A 24 1.54 8.87 -6.16
CA ASN A 24 0.29 8.36 -6.74
C ASN A 24 -0.92 8.45 -5.79
N ALA A 25 -0.70 8.45 -4.47
CA ALA A 25 -1.75 8.58 -3.46
C ALA A 25 -2.03 10.04 -3.09
N ARG A 26 -1.13 10.98 -3.43
CA ARG A 26 -1.26 12.40 -3.07
C ARG A 26 -2.57 13.05 -3.53
N PRO A 27 -3.10 12.83 -4.75
CA PRO A 27 -4.36 13.43 -5.15
C PRO A 27 -5.53 13.00 -4.26
N LEU A 28 -5.58 11.72 -3.88
CA LEU A 28 -6.59 11.18 -2.98
C LEU A 28 -6.48 11.79 -1.58
N ILE A 29 -5.26 11.79 -1.02
CA ILE A 29 -4.99 12.37 0.31
C ILE A 29 -5.33 13.86 0.34
N TYR A 30 -4.99 14.61 -0.72
CA TYR A 30 -5.32 16.02 -0.84
C TYR A 30 -6.83 16.26 -0.85
N GLY A 31 -7.59 15.46 -1.62
CA GLY A 31 -9.05 15.54 -1.65
C GLY A 31 -9.68 15.28 -0.28
N ILE A 32 -9.20 14.26 0.44
CA ILE A 32 -9.67 13.97 1.81
C ILE A 32 -9.32 15.14 2.75
N LYS A 33 -8.10 15.69 2.64
CA LYS A 33 -7.64 16.86 3.42
C LYS A 33 -8.46 18.13 3.22
N GLY A 34 -9.05 18.31 2.05
CA GLY A 34 -9.96 19.42 1.77
C GLY A 34 -11.42 19.17 2.14
N SER A 35 -11.77 17.98 2.65
CA SER A 35 -13.15 17.62 2.97
C SER A 35 -13.51 17.88 4.44
N ASP A 36 -14.78 18.18 4.69
CA ASP A 36 -15.29 18.46 6.04
C ASP A 36 -15.21 17.24 6.98
N ILE A 37 -15.09 16.03 6.43
CA ILE A 37 -15.04 14.74 7.16
C ILE A 37 -13.78 14.66 8.06
N LEU A 38 -12.68 15.29 7.67
CA LEU A 38 -11.41 15.20 8.39
C LEU A 38 -11.43 15.91 9.75
N ASN A 39 -12.31 16.91 9.91
CA ASN A 39 -12.34 17.68 11.14
C ASN A 39 -13.01 16.94 12.30
N ASP A 40 -14.02 16.11 12.02
CA ASP A 40 -14.86 15.52 13.07
C ASP A 40 -14.77 13.99 13.17
N GLU A 41 -14.38 13.26 12.10
CA GLU A 41 -14.53 11.80 12.05
C GLU A 41 -13.22 11.02 11.84
N ILE A 42 -12.22 11.59 11.16
CA ILE A 42 -11.04 10.86 10.67
C ILE A 42 -9.72 11.51 11.11
N GLU A 43 -8.72 10.68 11.42
CA GLU A 43 -7.31 11.06 11.57
C GLU A 43 -6.49 10.36 10.48
N ILE A 44 -5.72 11.12 9.68
CA ILE A 44 -4.86 10.54 8.63
C ILE A 44 -3.46 10.27 9.20
N VAL A 45 -3.00 9.03 9.05
CA VAL A 45 -1.62 8.63 9.37
C VAL A 45 -0.88 8.35 8.06
N GLU A 46 0.14 9.16 7.75
CA GLU A 46 0.95 8.97 6.54
C GLU A 46 2.21 8.17 6.86
N GLU A 47 2.33 6.99 6.28
CA GLU A 47 3.48 6.09 6.47
C GLU A 47 3.79 5.33 5.18
N TYR A 48 4.93 4.61 5.16
CA TYR A 48 5.27 3.74 4.04
C TYR A 48 4.47 2.42 4.06
N PRO A 49 4.27 1.74 2.91
CA PRO A 49 3.30 0.64 2.80
C PRO A 49 3.54 -0.51 3.77
N SER A 50 4.79 -0.93 3.97
CA SER A 50 5.10 -2.04 4.88
C SER A 50 4.82 -1.70 6.33
N LYS A 51 4.99 -0.44 6.75
CA LYS A 51 4.60 0.02 8.09
C LYS A 51 3.09 0.07 8.23
N LEU A 52 2.35 0.60 7.27
CA LEU A 52 0.87 0.64 7.32
C LEU A 52 0.25 -0.76 7.46
N VAL A 53 0.82 -1.76 6.80
CA VAL A 53 0.38 -3.15 6.95
C VAL A 53 0.59 -3.65 8.38
N GLN A 54 1.75 -3.35 8.97
CA GLN A 54 2.04 -3.71 10.36
C GLN A 54 1.10 -2.97 11.33
N MET A 55 0.85 -1.68 11.10
CA MET A 55 -0.09 -0.88 11.91
C MET A 55 -1.52 -1.43 11.85
N LEU A 56 -1.98 -1.96 10.71
CA LEU A 56 -3.27 -2.66 10.61
C LEU A 56 -3.29 -3.99 11.38
N ILE A 57 -2.17 -4.71 11.43
CA ILE A 57 -2.07 -5.99 12.16
C ILE A 57 -2.07 -5.75 13.68
N ASP A 58 -1.47 -4.64 14.10
CA ASP A 58 -1.27 -4.26 15.50
C ASP A 58 -2.42 -3.39 16.05
N ASP A 59 -3.50 -3.21 15.28
CA ASP A 59 -4.66 -2.36 15.60
C ASP A 59 -4.28 -0.89 15.92
N GLU A 60 -3.17 -0.39 15.35
CA GLU A 60 -2.72 1.00 15.48
C GLU A 60 -3.50 1.95 14.55
N ILE A 61 -4.03 1.42 13.43
CA ILE A 61 -4.91 2.10 12.47
C ILE A 61 -6.12 1.22 12.15
N ASP A 62 -7.28 1.85 11.87
CA ASP A 62 -8.55 1.16 11.65
C ASP A 62 -8.76 0.81 10.16
N MET A 63 -8.20 1.62 9.26
CA MET A 63 -8.29 1.44 7.81
C MET A 63 -6.97 1.87 7.18
N GLY A 64 -6.57 1.27 6.05
CA GLY A 64 -5.37 1.70 5.36
C GLY A 64 -5.41 1.45 3.86
N LEU A 65 -4.83 2.36 3.09
CA LEU A 65 -4.49 2.14 1.70
C LEU A 65 -3.24 1.27 1.62
N VAL A 66 -3.44 -0.05 1.53
CA VAL A 66 -2.36 -1.04 1.51
C VAL A 66 -2.25 -1.76 0.18
N SER A 67 -1.08 -2.36 -0.06
CA SER A 67 -0.86 -3.23 -1.22
C SER A 67 -1.77 -4.46 -1.19
N THR A 68 -2.26 -4.87 -2.37
CA THR A 68 -2.98 -6.13 -2.57
C THR A 68 -2.14 -7.34 -2.18
N ALA A 69 -0.80 -7.27 -2.31
CA ALA A 69 0.10 -8.34 -1.89
C ALA A 69 0.12 -8.55 -0.37
N SER A 70 -0.38 -7.57 0.41
CA SER A 70 -0.43 -7.65 1.87
C SER A 70 -1.69 -8.33 2.41
N ILE A 71 -2.76 -8.43 1.60
CA ILE A 71 -4.06 -8.96 2.01
C ILE A 71 -3.97 -10.36 2.65
N PRO A 72 -3.20 -11.33 2.11
CA PRO A 72 -3.11 -12.67 2.69
C PRO A 72 -2.51 -12.72 4.11
N PHE A 73 -1.82 -11.66 4.54
CA PHE A 73 -1.17 -11.58 5.84
C PHE A 73 -2.06 -10.92 6.91
N LEU A 74 -3.21 -10.38 6.52
CA LEU A 74 -4.16 -9.78 7.45
C LEU A 74 -5.07 -10.86 8.04
N LYS A 75 -5.38 -10.78 9.33
CA LYS A 75 -6.23 -11.77 10.03
C LYS A 75 -7.67 -11.79 9.49
N THR A 76 -8.24 -10.60 9.27
CA THR A 76 -9.62 -10.41 8.83
C THR A 76 -9.72 -9.24 7.84
N PRO A 77 -9.18 -9.38 6.61
CA PRO A 77 -9.20 -8.30 5.64
C PRO A 77 -10.61 -8.04 5.12
N HIS A 78 -11.04 -6.78 5.16
CA HIS A 78 -12.25 -6.30 4.52
C HIS A 78 -11.90 -5.20 3.52
N ILE A 79 -12.34 -5.35 2.27
CA ILE A 79 -12.28 -4.29 1.27
C ILE A 79 -13.55 -3.46 1.44
N VAL A 80 -13.40 -2.21 1.84
CA VAL A 80 -14.49 -1.32 2.27
C VAL A 80 -14.76 -0.17 1.28
N SER A 81 -14.14 -0.23 0.10
CA SER A 81 -14.14 0.83 -0.89
C SER A 81 -14.09 0.26 -2.31
N ASP A 82 -14.80 0.90 -3.24
CA ASP A 82 -14.70 0.63 -4.68
C ASP A 82 -13.51 1.34 -5.34
N TYR A 83 -12.73 2.11 -4.56
CA TYR A 83 -11.59 2.89 -5.05
C TYR A 83 -10.26 2.20 -4.72
N VAL A 84 -9.40 2.11 -5.74
CA VAL A 84 -8.06 1.52 -5.64
C VAL A 84 -7.04 2.37 -6.40
N ILE A 85 -5.76 2.23 -6.05
CA ILE A 85 -4.67 2.69 -6.92
C ILE A 85 -4.39 1.58 -7.93
N ALA A 86 -4.81 1.81 -9.18
CA ALA A 86 -4.61 0.90 -10.29
C ALA A 86 -4.30 1.67 -11.57
N ALA A 87 -3.82 0.96 -12.58
CA ALA A 87 -3.57 1.50 -13.91
C ALA A 87 -4.00 0.48 -14.97
N THR A 88 -4.38 0.98 -16.15
CA THR A 88 -4.57 0.16 -17.34
C THR A 88 -3.43 0.46 -18.30
N GLY A 89 -2.59 -0.54 -18.59
CA GLY A 89 -1.37 -0.37 -19.39
C GLY A 89 -0.18 0.11 -18.56
N ASP A 90 0.66 0.93 -19.16
CA ASP A 90 1.97 1.30 -18.61
C ASP A 90 1.86 2.20 -17.37
N VAL A 91 2.77 1.99 -16.41
CA VAL A 91 2.96 2.85 -15.24
C VAL A 91 4.38 3.36 -15.22
N ALA A 92 4.56 4.67 -15.01
CA ALA A 92 5.89 5.28 -15.00
C ALA A 92 6.71 4.99 -13.72
N SER A 93 6.07 4.45 -12.67
CA SER A 93 6.66 4.28 -11.35
C SER A 93 7.07 2.84 -11.00
N VAL A 94 6.84 1.87 -11.89
CA VAL A 94 7.22 0.46 -11.67
C VAL A 94 7.98 -0.01 -12.90
N CYS A 95 9.31 0.02 -12.81
CA CYS A 95 10.18 -0.22 -13.96
C CYS A 95 11.20 -1.32 -13.64
N LEU A 96 11.47 -2.17 -14.63
CA LEU A 96 12.62 -3.08 -14.65
C LEU A 96 13.66 -2.50 -15.61
N PHE A 97 14.81 -2.09 -15.09
CA PHE A 97 15.90 -1.56 -15.89
C PHE A 97 16.92 -2.66 -16.18
N SER A 98 17.37 -2.76 -17.43
CA SER A 98 18.39 -3.72 -17.85
C SER A 98 19.31 -3.09 -18.89
N GLN A 99 20.58 -3.48 -18.87
CA GLN A 99 21.56 -3.13 -19.90
C GLN A 99 21.58 -4.16 -21.05
N VAL A 100 20.91 -5.30 -20.86
CA VAL A 100 20.81 -6.39 -21.82
C VAL A 100 19.33 -6.72 -22.09
N PRO A 101 18.99 -7.36 -23.23
CA PRO A 101 17.66 -7.91 -23.46
C PRO A 101 17.22 -8.85 -22.33
N ILE A 102 15.92 -9.01 -22.13
CA ILE A 102 15.36 -9.84 -21.04
C ILE A 102 15.90 -11.27 -21.11
N GLU A 103 16.11 -11.79 -22.32
CA GLU A 103 16.58 -13.13 -22.62
C GLU A 103 18.00 -13.39 -22.11
N GLU A 104 18.80 -12.35 -21.94
CA GLU A 104 20.19 -12.39 -21.49
C GLU A 104 20.36 -12.08 -19.99
N ILE A 105 19.29 -11.72 -19.29
CA ILE A 105 19.36 -11.41 -17.85
C ILE A 105 19.62 -12.69 -17.06
N ASP A 106 20.71 -12.76 -16.31
CA ASP A 106 20.95 -13.89 -15.38
C ASP A 106 20.56 -13.57 -13.93
N THR A 107 20.55 -12.29 -13.57
CA THR A 107 20.34 -11.82 -12.19
C THR A 107 19.52 -10.54 -12.16
N VAL A 108 18.55 -10.48 -11.26
CA VAL A 108 17.69 -9.33 -11.01
C VAL A 108 17.90 -8.84 -9.58
N LEU A 109 18.30 -7.58 -9.45
CA LEU A 109 18.38 -6.88 -8.17
C LEU A 109 17.00 -6.34 -7.81
N LEU A 110 16.51 -6.69 -6.62
CA LEU A 110 15.16 -6.37 -6.15
C LEU A 110 15.22 -5.25 -5.11
N ASP A 111 14.36 -4.24 -5.29
CA ASP A 111 14.21 -3.10 -4.39
C ASP A 111 13.67 -3.52 -3.01
N TYR A 112 14.45 -3.28 -1.96
CA TYR A 112 14.14 -3.64 -0.57
C TYR A 112 12.85 -3.03 -0.03
N GLN A 113 12.39 -1.90 -0.58
CA GLN A 113 11.22 -1.19 -0.06
C GLN A 113 9.89 -1.70 -0.61
N SER A 114 9.87 -2.44 -1.73
CA SER A 114 8.63 -2.80 -2.42
C SER A 114 8.33 -4.29 -2.38
N ARG A 115 7.15 -4.66 -1.85
CA ARG A 115 6.67 -6.06 -1.88
C ARG A 115 5.89 -6.40 -3.16
N THR A 116 5.12 -5.46 -3.69
CA THR A 116 4.21 -5.70 -4.83
C THR A 116 4.97 -5.83 -6.15
N SER A 117 5.87 -4.89 -6.45
CA SER A 117 6.60 -4.90 -7.72
C SER A 117 7.58 -6.07 -7.82
N ILE A 118 8.18 -6.48 -6.69
CA ILE A 118 8.98 -7.70 -6.61
C ILE A 118 8.15 -8.93 -7.03
N ASN A 119 6.96 -9.09 -6.45
CA ASN A 119 6.13 -10.25 -6.75
C ASN A 119 5.63 -10.22 -8.20
N LEU A 120 5.25 -9.05 -8.71
CA LEU A 120 4.91 -8.89 -10.13
C LEU A 120 6.09 -9.26 -11.04
N CYS A 121 7.31 -8.79 -10.73
CA CYS A 121 8.51 -9.12 -11.48
C CYS A 121 8.75 -10.65 -11.53
N LYS A 122 8.63 -11.34 -10.39
CA LYS A 122 8.74 -12.80 -10.32
C LYS A 122 7.69 -13.51 -11.18
N ILE A 123 6.44 -13.06 -11.12
CA ILE A 123 5.35 -13.60 -11.94
C ILE A 123 5.65 -13.40 -13.43
N LEU A 124 6.14 -12.22 -13.83
CA LEU A 124 6.47 -11.95 -15.23
C LEU A 124 7.61 -12.83 -15.75
N PHE A 125 8.69 -13.01 -14.98
CA PHE A 125 9.77 -13.94 -15.34
C PHE A 125 9.29 -15.39 -15.44
N GLN A 126 8.42 -15.82 -14.52
CA GLN A 126 7.93 -17.19 -14.51
C GLN A 126 6.93 -17.48 -15.65
N PHE A 127 5.95 -16.60 -15.87
CA PHE A 127 4.80 -16.92 -16.72
C PHE A 127 4.81 -16.19 -18.06
N HIS A 128 5.37 -14.99 -18.14
CA HIS A 128 5.39 -14.20 -19.37
C HIS A 128 6.66 -14.46 -20.18
N TRP A 129 7.84 -14.26 -19.57
CA TRP A 129 9.13 -14.50 -20.24
C TRP A 129 9.62 -15.94 -20.14
N GLN A 130 9.06 -16.71 -19.19
CA GLN A 130 9.40 -18.13 -18.95
C GLN A 130 10.92 -18.36 -18.83
N LYS A 131 11.58 -17.48 -18.08
CA LYS A 131 13.03 -17.44 -17.91
C LYS A 131 13.40 -17.50 -16.43
N GLU A 132 14.31 -18.41 -16.11
CA GLU A 132 14.88 -18.53 -14.77
C GLU A 132 16.00 -17.51 -14.58
N VAL A 133 15.92 -16.76 -13.48
CA VAL A 133 16.91 -15.75 -13.10
C VAL A 133 17.17 -15.81 -11.59
N LYS A 134 18.36 -15.38 -11.17
CA LYS A 134 18.68 -15.25 -9.75
C LYS A 134 18.13 -13.94 -9.21
N TYR A 135 17.48 -13.98 -8.05
CA TYR A 135 16.97 -12.78 -7.37
C TYR A 135 17.87 -12.42 -6.20
N ILE A 136 18.31 -11.17 -6.13
CA ILE A 136 19.11 -10.63 -5.02
C ILE A 136 18.35 -9.43 -4.42
N LEU A 137 18.02 -9.51 -3.13
CA LEU A 137 17.46 -8.38 -2.39
C LEU A 137 18.57 -7.37 -2.07
N THR A 138 18.36 -6.10 -2.41
CA THR A 138 19.28 -5.02 -2.06
C THR A 138 19.06 -4.54 -0.62
N LYS A 139 19.96 -3.68 -0.11
CA LYS A 139 19.81 -2.97 1.16
C LYS A 139 19.97 -1.47 0.94
N GLU A 140 19.65 -0.68 1.97
CA GLU A 140 19.71 0.78 1.96
C GLU A 140 21.12 1.35 1.63
N GLU A 141 22.20 0.61 1.93
CA GLU A 141 23.59 0.99 1.60
C GLU A 141 24.17 0.28 0.36
N GLY A 142 23.35 -0.40 -0.45
CA GLY A 142 23.81 -1.18 -1.61
C GLY A 142 23.65 -2.69 -1.43
N VAL A 143 24.26 -3.47 -2.34
CA VAL A 143 24.10 -4.94 -2.44
C VAL A 143 24.62 -5.66 -1.21
#